data_AF-A0A353HSH5-F1
#
_entry.id   AF-A0A353HSH5-F1
#
_cell.length_a   1.000
_cell.length_b   1.000
_cell.length_c   1.000
_cell.angle_alpha   90.00
_cell.angle_beta   90.00
_cell.angle_gamma   90.00
#
_symmetry.space_group_name_H-M   'P 1'
#
loop_
_entity.id
_entity.type
_entity.pdbx_description
1 polymer ?
#
loop_
_entity_poly.entity_id
_entity_poly.type
_entity_poly.pdbx_seq_one_letter_code
_entity_poly.pdbx_strand_id
1 'polypeptide(L)'
;MTSITDIAHWRTHIFSRLLTIVLALGIATAVPSIVVAAREGLWALIAVDVLAIAWLTAIWRLRSLRYTTCVLNFIAIVFFVATAMMVNIGQVAQLYLIAPPVFVAVLLGMRPAIAALGLSTAIVLALGLAGIVHADVAGLAAHDTLSSMLVALNFLFVGALITVSCGSLLQKLATSLADLRLFADTLEQRQGAMQALNAELRLAAAAVAQLNDKVIIARAASGPGKFHPIIFANDAFLRA
;
A
#
# COMPACT_ATOMS: atom_id res chain seq x y z
N MET A 1 -3.88 -5.26 18.76
CA MET A 1 -4.81 -4.45 17.92
C MET A 1 -4.03 -3.40 17.11
N THR A 2 -2.96 -3.79 16.42
CA THR A 2 -2.01 -2.89 15.73
C THR A 2 -2.12 -2.89 14.20
N SER A 3 -2.85 -3.84 13.60
CA SER A 3 -2.88 -4.03 12.14
C SER A 3 -3.69 -2.98 11.36
N ILE A 4 -4.79 -2.46 11.92
CA ILE A 4 -5.68 -1.52 11.20
C ILE A 4 -5.05 -0.13 11.10
N THR A 5 -4.34 0.31 12.15
CA THR A 5 -3.69 1.63 12.19
C THR A 5 -2.57 1.73 11.16
N ASP A 6 -1.82 0.64 10.95
CA ASP A 6 -0.64 0.59 10.08
C ASP A 6 -1.03 0.62 8.58
N ILE A 7 -2.11 -0.07 8.20
CA ILE A 7 -2.68 -0.02 6.84
C ILE A 7 -3.28 1.36 6.53
N ALA A 8 -4.00 1.97 7.46
CA ALA A 8 -4.55 3.31 7.27
C ALA A 8 -3.45 4.37 7.16
N HIS A 9 -2.39 4.27 7.97
CA HIS A 9 -1.23 5.16 7.88
C HIS A 9 -0.48 5.00 6.56
N TRP A 10 -0.24 3.75 6.12
CA TRP A 10 0.45 3.48 4.87
C TRP A 10 -0.29 4.04 3.65
N ARG A 11 -1.62 3.87 3.59
CA ARG A 11 -2.47 4.44 2.53
C ARG A 11 -2.42 5.97 2.49
N THR A 12 -2.41 6.60 3.66
CA THR A 12 -2.32 8.06 3.79
C THR A 12 -0.98 8.59 3.26
N HIS A 13 0.12 7.89 3.54
CA HIS A 13 1.46 8.24 3.05
C HIS A 13 1.59 8.08 1.54
N ILE A 14 1.07 6.97 0.99
CA ILE A 14 1.04 6.74 -0.46
C ILE A 14 0.23 7.80 -1.17
N PHE A 15 -0.97 8.10 -0.69
CA PHE A 15 -1.82 9.13 -1.28
C PHE A 15 -1.11 10.49 -1.30
N SER A 16 -0.42 10.86 -0.22
CA SER A 16 0.29 12.14 -0.19
C SER A 16 1.45 12.21 -1.20
N ARG A 17 2.21 11.13 -1.37
CA ARG A 17 3.28 11.07 -2.38
C ARG A 17 2.69 11.10 -3.78
N LEU A 18 1.65 10.31 -4.03
CA LEU A 18 0.97 10.22 -5.31
C LEU A 18 0.37 11.58 -5.71
N LEU A 19 -0.32 12.26 -4.80
CA LEU A 19 -0.89 13.58 -5.05
C LEU A 19 0.18 14.61 -5.43
N THR A 20 1.33 14.60 -4.76
CA THR A 20 2.43 15.53 -5.05
C THR A 20 3.05 15.24 -6.43
N ILE A 21 3.26 13.96 -6.75
CA ILE A 21 3.78 13.54 -8.06
C ILE A 21 2.79 13.92 -9.16
N VAL A 22 1.50 13.62 -8.99
CA VAL A 22 0.44 13.95 -9.96
C VAL A 22 0.29 15.46 -10.12
N LEU A 23 0.41 16.25 -9.05
CA LEU A 23 0.40 17.72 -9.14
C LEU A 23 1.58 18.22 -9.97
N ALA A 24 2.79 17.75 -9.67
CA ALA A 24 3.99 18.17 -10.39
C ALA A 24 3.93 17.78 -11.88
N LEU A 25 3.54 16.53 -12.15
CA LEU A 25 3.39 16.03 -13.52
C LEU A 25 2.26 16.76 -14.25
N GLY A 26 1.13 16.98 -13.58
CA GLY A 26 -0.03 17.68 -14.12
C GLY A 26 0.28 19.12 -14.51
N ILE A 27 1.02 19.86 -13.67
CA ILE A 27 1.51 21.20 -14.02
C ILE A 27 2.47 21.13 -15.22
N ALA A 28 3.42 20.19 -15.19
CA ALA A 28 4.39 20.03 -16.28
C ALA A 28 3.73 19.68 -17.62
N THR A 29 2.63 18.92 -17.63
CA THR A 29 1.87 18.57 -18.83
C THR A 29 0.86 19.63 -19.24
N ALA A 30 0.28 20.37 -18.29
CA ALA A 30 -0.69 21.42 -18.58
C ALA A 30 -0.05 22.63 -19.25
N VAL A 31 1.19 22.99 -18.93
CA VAL A 31 1.89 24.12 -19.56
C VAL A 31 1.95 23.98 -21.10
N PRO A 32 2.48 22.88 -21.67
CA PRO A 32 2.47 22.71 -23.12
C PRO A 32 1.04 22.56 -23.68
N SER A 33 0.13 21.90 -22.96
CA SER A 33 -1.29 21.78 -23.36
C SER A 33 -1.95 23.15 -23.54
N ILE A 34 -1.82 24.05 -22.55
CA ILE A 34 -2.38 25.40 -22.58
C ILE A 34 -1.76 26.23 -23.71
N VAL A 35 -0.45 26.10 -23.95
CA VAL A 35 0.23 26.82 -25.05
C VAL A 35 -0.31 26.40 -26.42
N VAL A 36 -0.52 25.10 -26.63
CA VAL A 36 -1.10 24.58 -27.88
C VAL A 36 -2.57 24.98 -28.00
N ALA A 37 -3.36 24.80 -26.96
CA ALA A 37 -4.77 25.15 -26.93
C ALA A 37 -5.02 26.66 -27.17
N ALA A 38 -4.13 27.53 -26.67
CA ALA A 38 -4.20 28.97 -26.92
C ALA A 38 -3.92 29.33 -28.38
N ARG A 39 -3.06 28.57 -29.06
CA ARG A 39 -2.80 28.76 -30.50
C ARG A 39 -3.96 28.27 -31.37
N GLU A 40 -4.63 27.21 -30.95
CA GLU A 40 -5.77 26.61 -31.67
C GLU A 40 -7.13 27.21 -31.29
N GLY A 41 -7.17 28.13 -30.32
CA GLY A 41 -8.41 28.79 -29.87
C GLY A 41 -9.33 27.89 -29.02
N LEU A 42 -8.82 26.78 -28.50
CA LEU A 42 -9.55 25.79 -27.71
C LEU A 42 -9.69 26.23 -26.24
N TRP A 43 -10.48 27.27 -26.00
CA TRP A 43 -10.69 27.84 -24.66
C TRP A 43 -11.29 26.84 -23.65
N ALA A 44 -12.10 25.88 -24.13
CA ALA A 44 -12.65 24.83 -23.29
C ALA A 44 -11.56 23.95 -22.67
N LEU A 45 -10.51 23.62 -23.43
CA LEU A 45 -9.41 22.80 -22.97
C LEU A 45 -8.56 23.54 -21.91
N ILE A 46 -8.29 24.83 -22.14
CA ILE A 46 -7.62 25.70 -21.17
C ILE A 46 -8.41 25.78 -19.88
N ALA A 47 -9.74 25.97 -19.96
CA ALA A 47 -10.59 26.05 -18.77
C ALA A 47 -10.56 24.75 -17.96
N VAL A 48 -10.57 23.59 -18.63
CA VAL A 48 -10.45 22.28 -17.97
C VAL A 48 -9.12 22.13 -17.26
N ASP A 49 -8.00 22.45 -17.91
CA ASP A 49 -6.66 22.33 -17.32
C ASP A 49 -6.47 23.29 -16.12
N VAL A 50 -6.93 24.54 -16.24
CA VAL A 50 -6.86 25.53 -15.16
C VAL A 50 -7.74 25.11 -13.98
N LEU A 51 -8.97 24.65 -14.25
CA LEU A 51 -9.89 24.17 -13.21
C LEU A 51 -9.31 22.93 -12.51
N ALA A 52 -8.69 22.02 -13.27
CA ALA A 52 -8.04 20.84 -12.74
C ALA A 52 -6.88 21.21 -11.79
N ILE A 53 -5.98 22.10 -12.20
CA ILE A 53 -4.87 22.54 -11.35
C ILE A 53 -5.37 23.27 -10.11
N ALA A 54 -6.35 24.17 -10.27
CA ALA A 54 -6.91 24.92 -9.15
C ALA A 54 -7.55 24.00 -8.11
N TRP A 55 -8.30 22.99 -8.56
CA TRP A 55 -8.95 22.03 -7.67
C TRP A 55 -7.93 21.07 -7.04
N LEU A 56 -6.92 20.60 -7.78
CA LEU A 56 -5.83 19.78 -7.20
C LEU A 56 -5.06 20.56 -6.13
N THR A 57 -4.80 21.85 -6.37
CA THR A 57 -4.14 22.75 -5.42
C THR A 57 -5.02 23.01 -4.18
N ALA A 58 -6.34 23.15 -4.38
CA ALA A 58 -7.29 23.28 -3.28
C ALA A 58 -7.28 22.02 -2.40
N ILE A 59 -7.28 20.82 -3.01
CA ILE A 59 -7.16 19.54 -2.29
C ILE A 59 -5.84 19.47 -1.51
N TRP A 60 -4.72 19.88 -2.13
CA TRP A 60 -3.41 19.92 -1.49
C TRP A 60 -3.39 20.86 -0.27
N ARG A 61 -4.08 22.02 -0.35
CA ARG A 61 -4.20 22.96 0.77
C ARG A 61 -5.16 22.49 1.86
N LEU A 62 -6.23 21.79 1.49
CA LEU A 62 -7.27 21.25 2.38
C LEU A 62 -6.92 19.86 2.96
N ARG A 63 -5.64 19.47 2.91
CA ARG A 63 -5.12 18.17 3.38
C ARG A 63 -5.34 17.90 4.88
N SER A 64 -5.83 18.89 5.65
CA SER A 64 -6.25 18.70 7.05
C SER A 64 -7.63 18.03 7.19
N LEU A 65 -8.39 17.88 6.10
CA LEU A 65 -9.70 17.22 6.10
C LEU A 65 -9.58 15.69 6.10
N ARG A 66 -10.67 15.00 6.47
CA ARG A 66 -10.79 13.54 6.53
C ARG A 66 -10.26 12.88 5.25
N TYR A 67 -9.37 11.88 5.41
CA TYR A 67 -8.72 11.13 4.33
C TYR A 67 -9.68 10.69 3.22
N THR A 68 -10.82 10.09 3.59
CA THR A 68 -11.83 9.59 2.63
C THR A 68 -12.36 10.68 1.71
N THR A 69 -12.62 11.88 2.23
CA THR A 69 -13.13 13.01 1.45
C THR A 69 -12.07 13.50 0.46
N CYS A 70 -10.81 13.57 0.90
CA CYS A 70 -9.69 13.98 0.07
C CYS A 70 -9.49 13.02 -1.12
N VAL A 71 -9.51 11.72 -0.84
CA VAL A 71 -9.38 10.70 -1.90
C VAL A 71 -10.58 10.71 -2.85
N LEU A 72 -11.81 10.87 -2.34
CA LEU A 72 -12.99 10.95 -3.20
C LEU A 72 -12.94 12.17 -4.13
N ASN A 73 -12.49 13.33 -3.63
CA ASN A 73 -12.28 14.52 -4.45
C ASN A 73 -11.18 14.31 -5.49
N PHE A 74 -10.08 13.64 -5.12
CA PHE A 74 -9.03 13.28 -6.08
C PHE A 74 -9.54 12.31 -7.17
N ILE A 75 -10.39 11.35 -6.83
CA ILE A 75 -10.99 10.47 -7.83
C ILE A 75 -11.96 11.26 -8.72
N ALA A 76 -12.76 12.14 -8.12
CA ALA A 76 -13.73 12.97 -8.84
C ALA A 76 -13.06 13.89 -9.87
N ILE A 77 -11.94 14.53 -9.51
CA ILE A 77 -11.21 15.39 -10.44
C ILE A 77 -10.56 14.59 -11.58
N VAL A 78 -10.01 13.40 -11.30
CA VAL A 78 -9.46 12.54 -12.35
C VAL A 78 -10.57 12.09 -13.31
N PHE A 79 -11.75 11.74 -12.80
CA PHE A 79 -12.92 11.46 -13.65
C PHE A 79 -13.33 12.68 -14.48
N PHE A 80 -13.44 13.85 -13.85
CA PHE A 80 -13.81 15.09 -14.52
C PHE A 80 -12.87 15.41 -15.67
N VAL A 81 -11.56 15.39 -15.43
CA VAL A 81 -10.54 15.65 -16.46
C VAL A 81 -10.60 14.58 -17.56
N ALA A 82 -10.69 13.30 -17.20
CA ALA A 82 -10.73 12.22 -18.19
C ALA A 82 -11.96 12.33 -19.11
N THR A 83 -13.14 12.61 -18.54
CA THR A 83 -14.38 12.82 -19.31
C THR A 83 -14.31 14.09 -20.15
N ALA A 84 -13.80 15.19 -19.60
CA ALA A 84 -13.64 16.44 -20.34
C ALA A 84 -12.68 16.30 -21.52
N MET A 85 -11.55 15.60 -21.33
CA MET A 85 -10.61 15.27 -22.40
C MET A 85 -11.26 14.39 -23.46
N MET A 86 -12.05 13.40 -23.06
CA MET A 86 -12.79 12.55 -24.01
C MET A 86 -13.80 13.33 -24.85
N VAL A 87 -14.46 14.35 -24.28
CA VAL A 87 -15.41 15.20 -25.02
C VAL A 87 -14.68 16.17 -25.97
N ASN A 88 -13.54 16.73 -25.57
CA ASN A 88 -12.83 17.73 -26.39
C ASN A 88 -11.90 17.11 -27.46
N ILE A 89 -11.23 16.00 -27.13
CA ILE A 89 -10.21 15.35 -27.97
C ILE A 89 -10.79 14.10 -28.68
N GLY A 90 -11.92 13.58 -28.20
CA GLY A 90 -12.58 12.41 -28.77
C GLY A 90 -11.99 11.08 -28.28
N GLN A 91 -12.01 10.07 -29.15
CA GLN A 91 -11.77 8.67 -28.77
C GLN A 91 -10.34 8.40 -28.29
N VAL A 92 -9.36 9.17 -28.76
CA VAL A 92 -7.95 9.04 -28.33
C VAL A 92 -7.80 9.26 -26.82
N ALA A 93 -8.63 10.14 -26.24
CA ALA A 93 -8.59 10.44 -24.81
C ALA A 93 -9.26 9.38 -23.93
N GLN A 94 -9.82 8.31 -24.51
CA GLN A 94 -10.39 7.19 -23.76
C GLN A 94 -9.36 6.51 -22.84
N LEU A 95 -8.07 6.58 -23.17
CA LEU A 95 -6.98 6.11 -22.29
C LEU A 95 -7.00 6.78 -20.92
N TYR A 96 -7.38 8.06 -20.83
CA TYR A 96 -7.46 8.78 -19.56
C TYR A 96 -8.55 8.22 -18.64
N LEU A 97 -9.60 7.60 -19.19
CA LEU A 97 -10.66 6.96 -18.41
C LEU A 97 -10.22 5.65 -17.73
N ILE A 98 -9.04 5.11 -18.04
CA ILE A 98 -8.45 3.96 -17.31
C ILE A 98 -7.83 4.39 -15.98
N ALA A 99 -7.37 5.65 -15.87
CA ALA A 99 -6.69 6.13 -14.67
C ALA A 99 -7.58 6.10 -13.40
N PRO A 100 -8.85 6.56 -13.41
CA PRO A 100 -9.70 6.52 -12.23
C PRO A 100 -9.86 5.13 -11.59
N PRO A 101 -10.26 4.05 -12.30
CA PRO A 101 -10.43 2.74 -11.67
C PRO A 101 -9.12 2.18 -11.12
N VAL A 102 -7.98 2.44 -11.75
CA VAL A 102 -6.66 2.07 -11.23
C VAL A 102 -6.37 2.80 -9.92
N PHE A 103 -6.53 4.13 -9.88
CA PHE A 103 -6.33 4.88 -8.63
C PHE A 103 -7.29 4.44 -7.52
N VAL A 104 -8.54 4.14 -7.85
CA VAL A 104 -9.51 3.59 -6.88
C VAL A 104 -9.05 2.24 -6.35
N ALA A 105 -8.50 1.36 -7.21
CA ALA A 105 -7.98 0.06 -6.79
C ALA A 105 -6.85 0.20 -5.77
N VAL A 106 -5.93 1.14 -6.00
CA VAL A 106 -4.82 1.42 -5.08
C VAL A 106 -5.30 2.07 -3.79
N LEU A 107 -6.17 3.08 -3.89
CA LEU A 107 -6.46 3.99 -2.78
C LEU A 107 -7.64 3.54 -1.91
N LEU A 108 -8.66 2.90 -2.51
CA LEU A 108 -9.91 2.48 -1.86
C LEU A 108 -10.08 0.96 -1.83
N GLY A 109 -9.48 0.24 -2.77
CA GLY A 109 -9.48 -1.22 -2.85
C GLY A 109 -10.29 -1.76 -4.04
N MET A 110 -10.36 -3.09 -4.17
CA MET A 110 -10.89 -3.73 -5.38
C MET A 110 -12.39 -3.51 -5.62
N ARG A 111 -13.22 -3.58 -4.57
CA ARG A 111 -14.69 -3.40 -4.71
C ARG A 111 -15.08 -2.05 -5.35
N PRO A 112 -14.64 -0.90 -4.81
CA PRO A 112 -14.94 0.39 -5.43
C PRO A 112 -14.24 0.57 -6.77
N ALA A 113 -13.11 -0.10 -7.03
CA ALA A 113 -12.44 -0.04 -8.32
C ALA A 113 -13.27 -0.66 -9.45
N ILE A 114 -13.93 -1.79 -9.17
CA ILE A 114 -14.86 -2.42 -10.13
C ILE A 114 -16.04 -1.49 -10.41
N ALA A 115 -16.57 -0.80 -9.40
CA ALA A 115 -17.63 0.19 -9.58
C ALA A 115 -17.16 1.39 -10.43
N ALA A 116 -15.95 1.89 -10.19
CA ALA A 116 -15.35 2.96 -10.98
C ALA A 116 -15.06 2.53 -12.43
N LEU A 117 -14.67 1.28 -12.65
CA LEU A 117 -14.47 0.73 -13.99
C LEU A 117 -15.81 0.65 -14.73
N GLY A 118 -16.85 0.14 -14.07
CA GLY A 118 -18.21 0.13 -14.62
C GLY A 118 -18.70 1.53 -14.98
N LEU A 119 -18.46 2.52 -14.11
CA LEU A 119 -18.79 3.92 -14.39
C LEU A 119 -18.01 4.48 -15.59
N SER A 120 -16.71 4.17 -15.69
CA SER A 120 -15.86 4.61 -16.82
C SER A 120 -16.36 4.00 -18.14
N THR A 121 -16.65 2.70 -18.15
CA THR A 121 -17.23 2.01 -19.32
C THR A 121 -18.59 2.58 -19.69
N ALA A 122 -19.44 2.90 -18.70
CA ALA A 122 -20.73 3.53 -18.93
C ALA A 122 -20.59 4.92 -19.56
N ILE A 123 -19.60 5.73 -19.13
CA ILE A 123 -19.31 7.03 -19.75
C ILE A 123 -18.85 6.85 -21.20
N VAL A 124 -17.93 5.91 -21.47
CA VAL A 124 -17.49 5.61 -22.84
C VAL A 124 -18.67 5.23 -23.72
N LEU A 125 -19.52 4.31 -23.25
CA LEU A 125 -20.67 3.84 -24.00
C LEU A 125 -21.70 4.96 -24.21
N ALA A 126 -21.99 5.75 -23.19
CA ALA A 126 -22.95 6.85 -23.28
C ALA A 126 -22.48 7.94 -24.25
N LEU A 127 -21.21 8.32 -24.20
CA LEU A 127 -20.63 9.33 -25.11
C LEU A 127 -20.56 8.83 -26.55
N GLY A 128 -20.27 7.54 -26.76
CA GLY A 128 -20.28 6.92 -28.08
C GLY A 128 -21.69 6.77 -28.67
N LEU A 129 -22.68 6.34 -27.86
CA LEU A 129 -24.08 6.26 -28.29
C LEU A 129 -24.71 7.63 -28.54
N ALA A 130 -24.28 8.67 -27.81
CA ALA A 130 -24.73 10.04 -28.03
C ALA A 130 -24.12 10.68 -29.29
N GLY A 131 -23.18 10.01 -29.98
CA GLY A 131 -22.51 10.54 -31.17
C GLY A 131 -21.58 11.73 -30.89
N ILE A 132 -21.28 12.01 -29.62
CA ILE A 132 -20.37 13.09 -29.20
C ILE A 132 -18.93 12.70 -29.52
N VAL A 133 -18.62 11.40 -29.40
CA VAL A 133 -17.32 10.84 -29.73
C VAL A 133 -17.48 9.91 -30.91
N HIS A 134 -16.87 10.27 -32.04
CA HIS A 134 -16.88 9.46 -33.24
C HIS A 134 -15.99 8.23 -33.02
N ALA A 135 -16.61 7.05 -33.04
CA ALA A 135 -15.89 5.80 -33.00
C ALA A 135 -15.39 5.47 -34.41
N ASP A 136 -14.22 5.99 -34.77
CA ASP A 136 -13.64 5.77 -36.10
C ASP A 136 -13.01 4.38 -36.17
N VAL A 137 -13.86 3.37 -36.33
CA VAL A 137 -13.45 1.98 -36.52
C VAL A 137 -13.42 1.74 -38.03
N ALA A 138 -12.22 1.47 -38.56
CA ALA A 138 -12.00 1.24 -39.98
C ALA A 138 -12.98 0.19 -40.54
N GLY A 139 -13.88 0.63 -41.42
CA GLY A 139 -14.85 -0.23 -42.11
C GLY A 139 -16.29 -0.22 -41.57
N LEU A 140 -16.59 0.51 -40.49
CA LEU A 140 -17.96 0.74 -40.00
C LEU A 140 -18.31 2.23 -40.09
N ALA A 141 -19.58 2.54 -40.37
CA ALA A 141 -20.04 3.93 -40.36
C ALA A 141 -19.90 4.50 -38.92
N ALA A 142 -19.40 5.73 -38.80
CA ALA A 142 -19.09 6.40 -37.53
C ALA A 142 -20.26 6.55 -36.53
N HIS A 143 -21.49 6.19 -36.94
CA HIS A 143 -22.72 6.26 -36.16
C HIS A 143 -23.32 4.88 -35.82
N ASP A 144 -22.61 3.79 -36.11
CA ASP A 144 -23.12 2.46 -35.82
C ASP A 144 -23.02 2.16 -34.31
N THR A 145 -24.15 1.81 -33.70
CA THR A 145 -24.23 1.47 -32.27
C THR A 145 -23.32 0.28 -31.93
N LEU A 146 -23.08 -0.60 -32.90
CA LEU A 146 -22.12 -1.69 -32.81
C LEU A 146 -20.68 -1.21 -32.62
N SER A 147 -20.27 -0.12 -33.27
CA SER A 147 -18.93 0.46 -33.12
C SER A 147 -18.71 0.97 -31.69
N SER A 148 -19.69 1.72 -31.15
CA SER A 148 -19.63 2.20 -29.76
C SER A 148 -19.63 1.05 -28.75
N MET A 149 -20.38 -0.03 -28.99
CA MET A 149 -20.38 -1.21 -28.12
C MET A 149 -19.03 -1.94 -28.15
N LEU A 150 -18.44 -2.14 -29.33
CA LEU A 150 -17.13 -2.78 -29.47
C LEU A 150 -16.03 -2.00 -28.75
N VAL A 151 -16.05 -0.67 -28.88
CA VAL A 151 -15.10 0.23 -28.21
C VAL A 151 -15.27 0.18 -26.68
N ALA A 152 -16.51 0.21 -26.19
CA ALA A 152 -16.78 0.11 -24.75
C ALA A 152 -16.37 -1.28 -24.20
N LEU A 153 -16.61 -2.35 -24.96
CA LEU A 153 -16.23 -3.71 -24.56
C LEU A 153 -14.71 -3.89 -24.54
N ASN A 154 -14.01 -3.38 -25.55
CA ASN A 154 -12.55 -3.41 -25.60
C ASN A 154 -11.94 -2.65 -24.41
N PHE A 155 -12.47 -1.45 -24.16
CA PHE A 155 -12.06 -0.65 -23.00
C PHE A 155 -12.35 -1.34 -21.68
N LEU A 156 -13.52 -1.96 -21.52
CA LEU A 156 -13.85 -2.74 -20.33
C LEU A 156 -12.86 -3.87 -20.14
N PHE A 157 -12.51 -4.60 -21.20
CA PHE A 157 -11.58 -5.71 -21.15
C PHE A 157 -10.17 -5.25 -20.75
N VAL A 158 -9.61 -4.26 -21.46
CA VAL A 158 -8.26 -3.72 -21.16
C VAL A 158 -8.24 -3.05 -19.79
N GLY A 159 -9.24 -2.23 -19.48
CA GLY A 159 -9.38 -1.55 -18.20
C GLY A 159 -9.52 -2.53 -17.04
N ALA A 160 -10.28 -3.62 -17.20
CA ALA A 160 -10.38 -4.69 -16.22
C ALA A 160 -9.03 -5.38 -16.02
N LEU A 161 -8.35 -5.75 -17.10
CA LEU A 161 -7.05 -6.42 -17.02
C LEU A 161 -6.02 -5.57 -16.26
N ILE A 162 -5.91 -4.28 -16.58
CA ILE A 162 -4.97 -3.36 -15.93
C ILE A 162 -5.38 -3.14 -14.46
N THR A 163 -6.65 -2.85 -14.19
CA THR A 163 -7.14 -2.53 -12.85
C THR A 163 -7.01 -3.73 -11.91
N VAL A 164 -7.41 -4.92 -12.37
CA VAL A 164 -7.31 -6.15 -11.58
C VAL A 164 -5.85 -6.57 -11.39
N SER A 165 -5.01 -6.47 -12.42
CA SER A 165 -3.57 -6.80 -12.29
C SER A 165 -2.88 -5.87 -11.31
N CYS A 166 -3.08 -4.55 -11.43
CA CYS A 166 -2.48 -3.57 -10.53
C CYS A 166 -2.98 -3.76 -9.09
N GLY A 167 -4.30 -3.89 -8.90
CA GLY A 167 -4.90 -4.10 -7.59
C GLY A 167 -4.46 -5.41 -6.94
N SER A 168 -4.38 -6.50 -7.70
CA SER A 168 -3.95 -7.80 -7.17
C SER A 168 -2.45 -7.86 -6.85
N LEU A 169 -1.60 -7.24 -7.67
CA LEU A 169 -0.16 -7.14 -7.40
C LEU A 169 0.11 -6.34 -6.12
N LEU A 170 -0.54 -5.19 -5.96
CA LEU A 170 -0.41 -4.37 -4.76
C LEU A 170 -0.94 -5.09 -3.52
N GLN A 171 -2.08 -5.79 -3.64
CA GLN A 171 -2.62 -6.58 -2.54
C GLN A 171 -1.65 -7.70 -2.13
N LYS A 172 -1.10 -8.44 -3.10
CA LYS A 172 -0.12 -9.49 -2.84
C LYS A 172 1.15 -8.94 -2.20
N LEU A 173 1.68 -7.82 -2.69
CA LEU A 173 2.85 -7.16 -2.11
C LEU A 173 2.60 -6.71 -0.66
N ALA A 174 1.43 -6.12 -0.39
CA ALA A 174 1.05 -5.70 0.95
C ALA A 174 0.94 -6.91 1.91
N THR A 175 0.34 -8.01 1.44
CA THR A 175 0.26 -9.26 2.22
C THR A 175 1.65 -9.84 2.47
N SER A 176 2.51 -9.96 1.45
CA SER A 176 3.87 -10.49 1.63
C SER A 176 4.73 -9.64 2.56
N LEU A 177 4.60 -8.31 2.52
CA LEU A 177 5.28 -7.43 3.47
C LEU A 177 4.76 -7.59 4.89
N ALA A 178 3.46 -7.80 5.07
CA ALA A 178 2.88 -8.08 6.38
C ALA A 178 3.38 -9.42 6.93
N ASP A 179 3.43 -10.46 6.11
CA ASP A 179 3.94 -11.78 6.50
C ASP A 179 5.42 -11.69 6.89
N LEU A 180 6.25 -10.96 6.12
CA LEU A 180 7.65 -10.74 6.45
C LEU A 180 7.85 -10.04 7.80
N ARG A 181 7.01 -9.04 8.12
CA ARG A 181 7.06 -8.36 9.43
C ARG A 181 6.69 -9.31 10.56
N LEU A 182 5.64 -10.13 10.38
CA LEU A 182 5.27 -11.15 11.36
C LEU A 182 6.41 -12.16 11.57
N PHE A 183 7.07 -12.60 10.49
CA PHE A 183 8.23 -13.49 10.61
C PHE A 183 9.38 -12.84 11.37
N ALA A 184 9.71 -11.57 11.08
CA ALA A 184 10.74 -10.83 11.80
C ALA A 184 10.43 -10.72 13.29
N ASP A 185 9.19 -10.35 13.65
CA ASP A 185 8.75 -10.25 15.05
C ASP A 185 8.86 -11.61 15.76
N THR A 186 8.47 -12.71 15.09
CA THR A 186 8.59 -14.06 15.68
C THR A 186 10.04 -14.50 15.86
N LEU A 187 10.95 -14.10 14.99
CA LEU A 187 12.38 -14.39 15.11
C LEU A 187 12.99 -13.64 16.28
N GLU A 188 12.66 -12.35 16.43
CA GLU A 188 13.12 -11.54 17.56
C GLU A 188 12.63 -12.11 18.90
N GLN A 189 11.36 -12.54 18.94
CA GLN A 189 10.80 -13.19 20.12
C GLN A 189 11.50 -14.53 20.44
N ARG A 190 11.77 -15.37 19.43
CA ARG A 190 12.50 -16.64 19.63
C ARG A 190 13.94 -16.42 20.07
N GLN A 191 14.61 -15.41 19.53
CA GLN A 191 15.97 -15.05 19.92
C GLN A 191 16.02 -14.61 21.39
N GLY A 192 15.05 -13.79 21.84
CA GLY A 192 14.94 -13.40 23.25
C GLY A 192 14.71 -14.59 24.18
N ALA A 193 13.85 -15.54 23.78
CA ALA A 193 13.61 -16.77 24.56
C ALA A 193 14.88 -17.64 24.67
N MET A 194 15.62 -17.81 23.57
CA MET A 194 16.90 -18.54 23.58
C MET A 194 17.96 -17.86 24.44
N GLN A 195 18.00 -16.53 24.47
CA GLN A 195 18.93 -15.79 25.33
C GLN A 195 18.57 -15.94 26.81
N ALA A 196 17.28 -15.88 27.15
CA ALA A 196 16.80 -16.10 28.51
C ALA A 196 17.15 -17.52 29.01
N LEU A 197 16.90 -18.55 28.21
CA LEU A 197 17.21 -19.94 28.57
C LEU A 197 18.72 -20.17 28.73
N ASN A 198 19.55 -19.56 27.87
CA ASN A 198 21.00 -19.61 28.03
C ASN A 198 21.48 -18.90 29.29
N ALA A 199 20.87 -17.77 29.67
CA ALA A 199 21.18 -17.08 30.92
C ALA A 199 20.85 -17.96 32.13
N GLU A 200 19.70 -18.64 32.10
CA GLU A 200 19.29 -19.57 33.15
C GLU A 200 20.24 -20.77 33.28
N LEU A 201 20.63 -21.39 32.15
CA LEU A 201 21.63 -22.47 32.14
C LEU A 201 22.99 -22.02 32.69
N ARG A 202 23.43 -20.79 32.39
CA ARG A 202 24.66 -20.23 32.94
C ARG A 202 24.59 -20.02 34.44
N LEU A 203 23.46 -19.52 34.94
CA LEU A 203 23.23 -19.36 36.38
C LEU A 203 23.21 -20.72 37.09
N ALA A 204 22.52 -21.71 36.52
CA ALA A 204 22.51 -23.07 37.05
C ALA A 204 23.91 -23.70 37.05
N ALA A 205 24.67 -23.57 35.97
CA ALA A 205 26.04 -24.06 35.88
C ALA A 205 26.97 -23.38 36.90
N ALA A 206 26.83 -22.07 37.11
CA ALA A 206 27.59 -21.34 38.13
C ALA A 206 27.24 -21.79 39.55
N ALA A 207 25.96 -22.00 39.86
CA ALA A 207 25.52 -22.52 41.15
C ALA A 207 26.04 -23.94 41.41
N VAL A 208 26.02 -24.81 40.40
CA VAL A 208 26.59 -26.17 40.49
C VAL A 208 28.11 -26.11 40.70
N ALA A 209 28.82 -25.24 39.99
CA ALA A 209 30.27 -25.06 40.19
C ALA A 209 30.58 -24.60 41.63
N GLN A 210 29.81 -23.65 42.16
CA GLN A 210 29.96 -23.18 43.54
C GLN A 210 29.69 -24.29 44.58
N LEU A 211 28.72 -25.17 44.32
CA LEU A 211 28.46 -26.34 45.16
C LEU A 211 29.62 -27.34 45.12
N ASN A 212 30.17 -27.61 43.93
CA ASN A 212 31.26 -28.56 43.76
C ASN A 212 32.59 -28.07 44.38
N ASP A 213 32.80 -26.75 44.47
CA ASP A 213 33.97 -26.20 45.19
C ASP A 213 33.86 -26.41 46.72
N LYS A 214 32.65 -26.59 47.24
CA LYS A 214 32.37 -26.77 48.68
C LYS A 214 32.22 -28.26 49.03
N VAL A 215 33.35 -28.98 49.02
CA VAL A 215 33.39 -30.40 49.41
C VAL A 215 34.12 -30.58 50.75
N ILE A 216 33.43 -31.18 51.72
CA ILE A 216 33.99 -31.66 52.99
C ILE A 216 33.78 -33.18 53.02
N ILE A 217 34.87 -33.92 53.17
CA ILE A 217 34.84 -35.38 53.36
C ILE A 217 35.18 -35.65 54.81
N ALA A 218 34.23 -36.26 55.54
CA ALA A 218 34.40 -36.68 56.93
C ALA A 218 34.37 -38.21 57.02
N ARG A 219 35.16 -38.78 57.93
CA ARG A 219 35.19 -40.24 58.13
C ARG A 219 33.96 -40.66 58.93
N ALA A 220 33.14 -41.55 58.37
CA ALA A 220 32.03 -42.16 59.10
C ALA A 220 32.59 -43.02 60.25
N ALA A 221 32.24 -42.68 61.48
CA ALA A 221 32.57 -43.43 62.68
C ALA A 221 31.27 -44.05 63.22
N SER A 222 31.17 -45.37 63.20
CA SER A 222 29.95 -46.07 63.60
C SER A 222 29.90 -46.19 65.13
N GLY A 223 28.97 -45.47 65.76
CA GLY A 223 28.64 -45.56 67.19
C GLY A 223 28.07 -44.25 67.76
N PRO A 224 27.00 -44.29 68.60
CA PRO A 224 26.33 -43.09 69.08
C PRO A 224 27.27 -42.23 69.95
N GLY A 225 27.42 -40.95 69.58
CA GLY A 225 28.15 -39.94 70.35
C GLY A 225 29.61 -39.67 69.95
N LYS A 226 30.11 -40.18 68.82
CA LYS A 226 31.50 -39.94 68.38
C LYS A 226 31.62 -38.85 67.32
N PHE A 227 32.55 -37.92 67.53
CA PHE A 227 32.94 -36.88 66.58
C PHE A 227 33.49 -37.48 65.28
N HIS A 228 33.01 -36.98 64.14
CA HIS A 228 33.50 -37.37 62.82
C HIS A 228 34.68 -36.47 62.41
N PRO A 229 35.92 -36.99 62.35
CA PRO A 229 37.06 -36.19 61.92
C PRO A 229 36.93 -35.87 60.43
N ILE A 230 37.04 -34.58 60.09
CA ILE A 230 37.15 -34.09 58.72
C ILE A 230 38.50 -34.56 58.17
N ILE A 231 38.47 -35.33 57.08
CA ILE A 231 39.68 -35.92 56.47
C ILE A 231 40.16 -35.06 55.30
N PHE A 232 39.26 -34.30 54.68
CA PHE A 232 39.56 -33.40 53.58
C PHE A 232 38.54 -32.27 53.54
N ALA A 233 39.03 -31.04 53.45
CA ALA A 233 38.24 -29.85 53.16
C ALA A 233 38.97 -29.08 52.06
N ASN A 234 38.25 -28.71 51.00
CA ASN A 234 38.81 -27.91 49.91
C ASN A 234 39.12 -26.48 50.40
N ASP A 235 40.07 -25.79 49.75
CA ASP A 235 40.52 -24.42 50.09
C ASP A 235 39.40 -23.38 50.07
N ALA A 236 38.32 -23.64 49.33
CA ALA A 236 37.12 -22.81 49.31
C ALA A 236 36.37 -22.79 50.67
N PHE A 237 36.51 -23.85 51.48
CA PHE A 237 35.94 -23.93 52.84
C PHE A 237 36.86 -23.32 53.90
N LEU A 238 38.15 -23.16 53.61
CA LEU A 238 39.13 -22.58 54.52
C LEU A 238 39.24 -21.05 54.39
N ARG A 239 38.69 -20.46 53.31
CA ARG A 239 38.72 -19.02 53.01
C ARG A 239 37.43 -18.25 53.40
N ALA A 240 36.41 -18.94 53.91
CA ALA A 240 35.16 -18.34 54.40
C ALA A 240 35.24 -18.10 55.91
#